data_AF-A0A1R1BS36-F1
#
_entry.id   AF-A0A1R1BS36-F1
#
_cell.length_a   1.000
_cell.length_b   1.000
_cell.length_c   1.000
_cell.angle_alpha   90.00
_cell.angle_beta   90.00
_cell.angle_gamma   90.00
#
_symmetry.space_group_name_H-M   'P 1'
#
loop_
_entity.id
_entity.type
_entity.pdbx_description
1 polymer ?
#
loop_
_entity_poly.entity_id
_entity_poly.type
_entity_poly.pdbx_seq_one_letter_code
_entity_poly.pdbx_strand_id
1 'polypeptide(L)'
;MLLDNADVKRLDSHDWRKQEFEHFEKDMTSESPRFPCIFGSMGLNRNELRFSFFNDIEDDSIEELAKALREYVEQARSFGNYTSMVTFFNIDKNLSIHEYQHTFWSILTRLHTIDLKEWPESIPNEENDPLWEFCFHGEPIFVVCNTPAHEIRRSRRANTYMITFQPRWVFDSIGLGTPKGDKSKDLVRSLLRQYDAIDPFPHLGIYGSPNNREWLQYFIPDTNEVSATAQCPFHHMRRNSMSSVQYIQGSDVTLEEAVMQLLPVTGSVEVQRDTPFREHKSHTHPTDETLLIISGDITFYTEEGELYCTPGDRILLPANTVHSSKAGENGTLYIIALEFVEQPKEEVLA
;
A
#
# COMPACT_ATOMS: atom_id res chain seq x y z
N MET A 1 -5.02 -6.74 16.35
CA MET A 1 -5.70 -7.51 15.26
C MET A 1 -4.86 -8.66 14.71
N LEU A 2 -3.68 -8.89 15.29
CA LEU A 2 -2.77 -9.95 14.88
C LEU A 2 -3.04 -11.20 15.70
N LEU A 3 -3.40 -12.27 15.02
CA LEU A 3 -3.62 -13.58 15.62
C LEU A 3 -2.41 -14.48 15.35
N ASP A 4 -2.01 -15.28 16.33
CA ASP A 4 -1.08 -16.38 16.09
C ASP A 4 -1.83 -17.68 15.74
N ASN A 5 -1.12 -18.80 15.53
CA ASN A 5 -1.77 -20.07 15.19
C ASN A 5 -2.79 -20.51 16.25
N ALA A 6 -2.48 -20.30 17.53
CA ALA A 6 -3.31 -20.75 18.65
C ALA A 6 -4.55 -19.87 18.80
N ASP A 7 -4.42 -18.56 18.59
CA ASP A 7 -5.53 -17.61 18.53
C ASP A 7 -6.54 -18.02 17.46
N VAL A 8 -6.09 -18.25 16.23
CA VAL A 8 -7.00 -18.62 15.13
C VAL A 8 -7.65 -19.98 15.38
N LYS A 9 -6.91 -20.97 15.91
CA LYS A 9 -7.46 -22.30 16.23
C LYS A 9 -8.51 -22.28 17.35
N ARG A 10 -8.52 -21.24 18.21
CA ARG A 10 -9.53 -21.05 19.26
C ARG A 10 -10.87 -20.50 18.74
N LEU A 11 -10.91 -19.98 17.51
CA LEU A 11 -12.16 -19.50 16.91
C LEU A 11 -13.16 -20.66 16.72
N ASP A 12 -14.45 -20.29 16.59
CA ASP A 12 -15.53 -21.25 16.32
C ASP A 12 -15.27 -22.01 15.01
N SER A 13 -15.65 -23.29 14.94
CA SER A 13 -15.44 -24.11 13.73
C SER A 13 -16.25 -23.64 12.51
N HIS A 14 -17.32 -22.85 12.73
CA HIS A 14 -18.11 -22.24 11.67
C HIS A 14 -17.64 -20.83 11.31
N ASP A 15 -16.61 -20.31 12.00
CA ASP A 15 -16.00 -19.03 11.67
C ASP A 15 -15.14 -19.19 10.40
N TRP A 16 -15.44 -18.40 9.37
CA TRP A 16 -14.75 -18.47 8.08
C TRP A 16 -13.25 -18.25 8.22
N ARG A 17 -12.81 -17.46 9.21
CA ARG A 17 -11.39 -17.16 9.46
C ARG A 17 -10.61 -18.40 9.84
N LYS A 18 -11.22 -19.25 10.67
CA LYS A 18 -10.63 -20.53 11.06
C LYS A 18 -10.59 -21.50 9.89
N GLN A 19 -11.67 -21.59 9.12
CA GLN A 19 -11.75 -22.46 7.95
C GLN A 19 -10.70 -22.08 6.90
N GLU A 20 -10.51 -20.78 6.64
CA GLU A 20 -9.49 -20.30 5.71
C GLU A 20 -8.07 -20.56 6.23
N PHE A 21 -7.83 -20.33 7.52
CA PHE A 21 -6.55 -20.69 8.14
C PHE A 21 -6.27 -22.18 8.06
N GLU A 22 -7.26 -23.05 8.26
CA GLU A 22 -7.10 -24.52 8.15
C GLU A 22 -6.77 -24.94 6.71
N HIS A 23 -7.36 -24.31 5.69
CA HIS A 23 -6.98 -24.51 4.29
C HIS A 23 -5.53 -24.05 4.03
N PHE A 24 -5.19 -22.84 4.47
CA PHE A 24 -3.82 -22.31 4.37
C PHE A 24 -2.81 -23.23 5.07
N GLU A 25 -3.08 -23.65 6.31
CA GLU A 25 -2.21 -24.55 7.08
C GLU A 25 -2.01 -25.88 6.35
N LYS A 26 -3.08 -26.45 5.80
CA LYS A 26 -3.01 -27.68 5.01
C LYS A 26 -2.15 -27.53 3.76
N ASP A 27 -2.31 -26.44 3.01
CA ASP A 27 -1.51 -26.20 1.81
C ASP A 27 -0.04 -26.00 2.17
N MET A 28 0.26 -25.17 3.18
CA MET A 28 1.62 -24.86 3.63
C MET A 28 2.36 -26.07 4.21
N THR A 29 1.63 -27.03 4.78
CA THR A 29 2.20 -28.24 5.40
C THR A 29 2.10 -29.48 4.51
N SER A 30 1.50 -29.36 3.33
CA SER A 30 1.42 -30.46 2.36
C SER A 30 2.80 -30.99 2.00
N GLU A 31 2.97 -32.31 2.06
CA GLU A 31 4.18 -33.01 1.61
C GLU A 31 4.08 -33.54 0.17
N SER A 32 2.85 -33.63 -0.38
CA SER A 32 2.60 -34.22 -1.71
C SER A 32 1.38 -33.60 -2.41
N PRO A 33 1.57 -32.64 -3.35
CA PRO A 33 2.86 -32.03 -3.67
C PRO A 33 3.34 -31.13 -2.53
N ARG A 34 4.66 -31.09 -2.32
CA ARG A 34 5.26 -30.28 -1.26
C ARG A 34 5.13 -28.79 -1.58
N PHE A 35 4.66 -27.98 -0.62
CA PHE A 35 4.54 -26.54 -0.84
C PHE A 35 5.91 -25.88 -1.13
N PRO A 36 6.02 -25.00 -2.14
CA PRO A 36 7.32 -24.46 -2.54
C PRO A 36 7.98 -23.50 -1.54
N CYS A 37 7.22 -22.77 -0.73
CA CYS A 37 7.77 -21.79 0.21
C CYS A 37 8.22 -22.44 1.54
N ILE A 38 9.44 -22.96 1.54
CA ILE A 38 10.02 -23.63 2.71
C ILE A 38 10.04 -22.74 3.96
N PHE A 39 10.36 -21.45 3.80
CA PHE A 39 10.48 -20.52 4.92
C PHE A 39 9.13 -20.14 5.52
N GLY A 40 8.10 -19.97 4.68
CA GLY A 40 6.74 -19.77 5.16
C GLY A 40 6.23 -20.97 5.95
N SER A 41 6.49 -22.20 5.47
CA SER A 41 6.14 -23.42 6.21
C SER A 41 6.91 -23.54 7.53
N MET A 42 8.18 -23.09 7.58
CA MET A 42 8.95 -23.03 8.83
C MET A 42 8.38 -22.00 9.81
N GLY A 43 8.06 -20.80 9.34
CA GLY A 43 7.44 -19.75 10.15
C GLY A 43 6.11 -20.20 10.75
N LEU A 44 5.27 -20.86 9.94
CA LEU A 44 3.99 -21.43 10.40
C LEU A 44 4.21 -22.46 11.52
N ASN A 45 5.07 -23.45 11.28
CA ASN A 45 5.34 -24.52 12.25
C ASN A 45 5.96 -24.01 13.57
N ARG A 46 6.63 -22.86 13.53
CA ARG A 46 7.27 -22.24 14.69
C ARG A 46 6.41 -21.15 15.36
N ASN A 47 5.18 -20.95 14.89
CA ASN A 47 4.28 -19.89 15.38
C ASN A 47 4.87 -18.47 15.21
N GLU A 48 5.66 -18.26 14.15
CA GLU A 48 6.29 -16.97 13.82
C GLU A 48 5.43 -16.13 12.86
N LEU A 49 4.39 -16.71 12.23
CA LEU A 49 3.46 -15.96 11.37
C LEU A 49 2.39 -15.25 12.20
N ARG A 50 1.87 -14.14 11.67
CA ARG A 50 0.70 -13.44 12.21
C ARG A 50 -0.40 -13.34 11.18
N PHE A 51 -1.65 -13.43 11.62
CA PHE A 51 -2.81 -13.48 10.75
C PHE A 51 -3.77 -12.34 11.05
N SER A 52 -4.30 -11.74 9.99
CA SER A 52 -5.41 -10.78 10.06
C SER A 52 -6.44 -11.08 8.98
N PHE A 53 -7.70 -10.78 9.28
CA PHE A 53 -8.84 -11.18 8.46
C PHE A 53 -9.75 -9.97 8.27
N PHE A 54 -10.12 -9.72 7.02
CA PHE A 54 -10.90 -8.56 6.60
C PHE A 54 -12.13 -9.05 5.83
N ASN A 55 -13.28 -8.41 6.06
CA ASN A 55 -14.54 -8.85 5.45
C ASN A 55 -14.69 -8.39 4.00
N ASP A 56 -13.89 -7.42 3.56
CA ASP A 56 -13.92 -6.83 2.22
C ASP A 56 -12.62 -6.05 1.96
N ILE A 57 -12.61 -5.19 0.94
CA ILE A 57 -11.48 -4.35 0.52
C ILE A 57 -11.86 -2.85 0.48
N GLU A 58 -12.95 -2.48 1.16
CA GLU A 58 -13.44 -1.11 1.26
C GLU A 58 -12.55 -0.26 2.19
N ASP A 59 -12.80 1.05 2.28
CA ASP A 59 -11.98 2.00 3.06
C ASP A 59 -11.76 1.59 4.52
N ASP A 60 -12.83 1.25 5.25
CA ASP A 60 -12.72 0.79 6.64
C ASP A 60 -11.80 -0.44 6.78
N SER A 61 -11.92 -1.43 5.88
CA SER A 61 -11.08 -2.63 5.89
C SER A 61 -9.61 -2.31 5.60
N ILE A 62 -9.33 -1.31 4.74
CA ILE A 62 -7.96 -0.90 4.46
C ILE A 62 -7.35 -0.07 5.60
N GLU A 63 -8.14 0.73 6.31
CA GLU A 63 -7.69 1.38 7.54
C GLU A 63 -7.36 0.36 8.63
N GLU A 64 -8.19 -0.67 8.82
CA GLU A 64 -7.91 -1.76 9.74
C GLU A 64 -6.68 -2.58 9.29
N LEU A 65 -6.48 -2.77 7.99
CA LEU A 65 -5.25 -3.37 7.46
C LEU A 65 -4.02 -2.53 7.79
N ALA A 66 -4.09 -1.21 7.63
CA ALA A 66 -2.99 -0.30 7.96
C ALA A 66 -2.65 -0.36 9.46
N LYS A 67 -3.67 -0.39 10.34
CA LYS A 67 -3.51 -0.56 11.78
C LYS A 67 -2.85 -1.92 12.12
N ALA A 68 -3.31 -3.02 11.53
CA ALA A 68 -2.75 -4.34 11.73
C ALA A 68 -1.29 -4.44 11.23
N LEU A 69 -1.01 -3.88 10.05
CA LEU A 69 0.33 -3.87 9.47
C LEU A 69 1.31 -3.05 10.32
N ARG A 70 0.87 -1.91 10.87
CA ARG A 70 1.65 -1.11 11.82
C ARG A 70 1.99 -1.91 13.08
N GLU A 71 0.96 -2.49 13.71
CA GLU A 71 1.11 -3.35 14.90
C GLU A 71 2.09 -4.51 14.62
N TYR A 72 2.07 -5.04 13.39
CA TYR A 72 2.94 -6.13 12.96
C TYR A 72 4.38 -5.67 12.81
N VAL A 73 4.61 -4.58 12.06
CA VAL A 73 5.96 -4.05 11.82
C VAL A 73 6.66 -3.70 13.14
N GLU A 74 5.96 -3.05 14.07
CA GLU A 74 6.49 -2.69 15.39
C GLU A 74 6.96 -3.91 16.21
N GLN A 75 6.30 -5.06 16.03
CA GLN A 75 6.57 -6.27 16.81
C GLN A 75 7.30 -7.37 16.03
N ALA A 76 7.48 -7.24 14.72
CA ALA A 76 7.90 -8.33 13.83
C ALA A 76 9.19 -9.02 14.28
N ARG A 77 10.17 -8.24 14.77
CA ARG A 77 11.45 -8.76 15.28
C ARG A 77 11.31 -9.70 16.48
N SER A 78 10.22 -9.61 17.24
CA SER A 78 9.94 -10.47 18.38
C SER A 78 9.32 -11.82 17.98
N PHE A 79 8.77 -11.94 16.77
CA PHE A 79 8.04 -13.14 16.34
C PHE A 79 8.96 -14.23 15.81
N GLY A 80 10.09 -13.87 15.23
CA GLY A 80 11.11 -14.83 14.79
C GLY A 80 11.79 -14.44 13.48
N ASN A 81 12.69 -15.30 13.01
CA ASN A 81 13.52 -15.06 11.83
C ASN A 81 12.80 -15.38 10.51
N TYR A 82 11.63 -16.02 10.57
CA TYR A 82 10.79 -16.42 9.43
C TYR A 82 9.38 -15.84 9.55
N THR A 83 9.24 -14.68 10.19
CA THR A 83 7.97 -13.99 10.36
C THR A 83 7.44 -13.41 9.06
N SER A 84 6.13 -13.53 8.86
CA SER A 84 5.34 -12.78 7.88
C SER A 84 3.96 -12.51 8.46
N MET A 85 3.33 -11.42 8.05
CA MET A 85 1.90 -11.22 8.27
C MET A 85 1.13 -11.71 7.06
N VAL A 86 0.19 -12.63 7.26
CA VAL A 86 -0.68 -13.17 6.21
C VAL A 86 -2.07 -12.60 6.43
N THR A 87 -2.61 -11.92 5.42
CA THR A 87 -3.94 -11.31 5.47
C THR A 87 -4.89 -11.99 4.52
N PHE A 88 -6.12 -12.20 4.97
CA PHE A 88 -7.18 -12.81 4.19
C PHE A 88 -8.34 -11.83 4.04
N PHE A 89 -8.85 -11.71 2.82
CA PHE A 89 -9.98 -10.83 2.49
C PHE A 89 -11.15 -11.67 2.01
N ASN A 90 -12.31 -11.54 2.66
CA ASN A 90 -13.53 -12.26 2.29
C ASN A 90 -14.30 -11.53 1.19
N ILE A 91 -13.74 -11.49 -0.02
CA ILE A 91 -14.41 -10.83 -1.13
C ILE A 91 -15.46 -11.74 -1.78
N ASP A 92 -16.73 -11.36 -1.73
CA ASP A 92 -17.87 -12.10 -2.32
C ASP A 92 -17.94 -12.03 -3.86
N LYS A 93 -16.79 -11.88 -4.53
CA LYS A 93 -16.70 -11.69 -5.99
C LYS A 93 -15.60 -12.56 -6.59
N ASN A 94 -15.96 -13.32 -7.62
CA ASN A 94 -15.00 -13.96 -8.51
C ASN A 94 -14.42 -12.92 -9.46
N LEU A 95 -13.31 -12.30 -9.06
CA LEU A 95 -12.57 -11.38 -9.91
C LEU A 95 -11.68 -12.13 -10.90
N SER A 96 -11.44 -11.52 -12.05
CA SER A 96 -10.39 -11.96 -12.98
C SER A 96 -9.00 -11.66 -12.41
N ILE A 97 -7.97 -12.29 -12.97
CA ILE A 97 -6.60 -12.07 -12.54
C ILE A 97 -6.15 -10.61 -12.68
N HIS A 98 -6.64 -9.92 -13.71
CA HIS A 98 -6.33 -8.52 -13.95
C HIS A 98 -7.01 -7.62 -12.89
N GLU A 99 -8.24 -7.91 -12.52
CA GLU A 99 -8.95 -7.19 -11.45
C GLU A 99 -8.29 -7.41 -10.10
N TYR A 100 -7.82 -8.63 -9.79
CA TYR A 100 -7.01 -8.89 -8.61
C TYR A 100 -5.68 -8.14 -8.62
N GLN A 101 -5.00 -8.08 -9.78
CA GLN A 101 -3.77 -7.32 -9.93
C GLN A 101 -4.00 -5.84 -9.67
N HIS A 102 -5.04 -5.27 -10.26
CA HIS A 102 -5.41 -3.87 -10.05
C HIS A 102 -5.73 -3.60 -8.58
N THR A 103 -6.55 -4.46 -7.96
CA THR A 103 -6.92 -4.38 -6.54
C THR A 103 -5.69 -4.44 -5.64
N PHE A 104 -4.76 -5.35 -5.92
CA PHE A 104 -3.52 -5.50 -5.16
C PHE A 104 -2.70 -4.20 -5.13
N TRP A 105 -2.49 -3.59 -6.30
CA TRP A 105 -1.72 -2.35 -6.38
C TRP A 105 -2.47 -1.15 -5.81
N SER A 106 -3.80 -1.13 -5.92
CA SER A 106 -4.65 -0.12 -5.27
C SER A 106 -4.53 -0.20 -3.74
N ILE A 107 -4.54 -1.41 -3.16
CA ILE A 107 -4.34 -1.61 -1.72
C ILE A 107 -2.97 -1.10 -1.28
N LEU A 108 -1.88 -1.44 -2.00
CA LEU A 108 -0.55 -0.93 -1.65
C LEU A 108 -0.46 0.60 -1.75
N THR A 109 -1.11 1.20 -2.75
CA THR A 109 -1.15 2.65 -2.91
C THR A 109 -1.91 3.31 -1.75
N ARG A 110 -3.07 2.78 -1.37
CA ARG A 110 -3.88 3.27 -0.23
C ARG A 110 -3.15 3.11 1.10
N LEU A 111 -2.47 1.97 1.31
CA LEU A 111 -1.62 1.79 2.49
C LEU A 111 -0.50 2.83 2.56
N HIS A 112 0.12 3.16 1.43
CA HIS A 112 1.15 4.21 1.39
C HIS A 112 0.58 5.59 1.75
N THR A 113 -0.62 5.93 1.26
CA THR A 113 -1.33 7.19 1.61
C THR A 113 -1.70 7.26 3.10
N ILE A 114 -2.05 6.13 3.72
CA ILE A 114 -2.40 6.06 5.15
C ILE A 114 -1.14 6.07 6.05
N ASP A 115 0.02 5.73 5.51
CA ASP A 115 1.25 5.63 6.30
C ASP A 115 1.66 7.00 6.86
N LEU A 116 1.85 7.04 8.17
CA LEU A 116 2.27 8.25 8.90
C LEU A 116 3.79 8.43 8.90
N LYS A 117 4.54 7.39 8.52
CA LYS A 117 6.00 7.45 8.44
C LYS A 117 6.42 7.84 7.03
N GLU A 118 7.40 8.73 6.96
CA GLU A 118 8.05 9.04 5.70
C GLU A 118 8.71 7.80 5.10
N TRP A 119 8.78 7.79 3.76
CA TRP A 119 9.48 6.75 3.04
C TRP A 119 10.96 6.73 3.45
N PRO A 120 11.56 5.57 3.79
CA PRO A 120 12.94 5.51 4.26
C PRO A 120 13.94 6.07 3.25
N GLU A 121 14.84 6.96 3.70
CA GLU A 121 15.88 7.57 2.84
C GLU A 121 16.77 6.53 2.14
N SER A 122 16.97 5.37 2.76
CA SER A 122 17.78 4.28 2.20
C SER A 122 17.11 3.53 1.05
N ILE A 123 15.80 3.71 0.84
CA ILE A 123 15.04 3.06 -0.22
C ILE A 123 14.73 4.09 -1.31
N PRO A 124 15.15 3.85 -2.56
CA PRO A 124 14.94 4.79 -3.65
C PRO A 124 13.44 4.99 -3.94
N ASN A 125 13.09 6.19 -4.41
CA ASN A 125 11.75 6.52 -4.88
C ASN A 125 11.52 6.19 -6.38
N GLU A 126 12.56 5.70 -7.06
CA GLU A 126 12.54 5.44 -8.50
C GLU A 126 12.08 4.02 -8.82
N GLU A 127 11.08 3.90 -9.71
CA GLU A 127 10.38 2.64 -10.04
C GLU A 127 11.26 1.52 -10.61
N ASN A 128 12.39 1.90 -11.21
CA ASN A 128 13.30 1.01 -11.90
C ASN A 128 14.62 0.81 -11.14
N ASP A 129 14.72 1.35 -9.94
CA ASP A 129 15.89 1.10 -9.11
C ASP A 129 15.87 -0.36 -8.63
N PRO A 130 16.96 -1.12 -8.80
CA PRO A 130 17.09 -2.48 -8.27
C PRO A 130 16.89 -2.62 -6.76
N LEU A 131 17.03 -1.52 -6.01
CA LEU A 131 16.85 -1.43 -4.57
C LEU A 131 15.47 -0.89 -4.18
N TRP A 132 14.57 -0.63 -5.13
CA TRP A 132 13.21 -0.24 -4.79
C TRP A 132 12.48 -1.41 -4.11
N GLU A 133 11.79 -1.10 -3.02
CA GLU A 133 10.89 -2.02 -2.32
C GLU A 133 9.73 -1.22 -1.69
N PHE A 134 8.54 -1.81 -1.64
CA PHE A 134 7.42 -1.19 -0.93
C PHE A 134 7.78 -1.00 0.56
N CYS A 135 7.53 0.19 1.09
CA CYS A 135 7.75 0.50 2.49
C CYS A 135 6.43 0.84 3.19
N PHE A 136 6.29 0.38 4.43
CA PHE A 136 5.21 0.80 5.32
C PHE A 136 5.72 0.89 6.75
N HIS A 137 5.34 1.95 7.46
CA HIS A 137 5.78 2.28 8.80
C HIS A 137 7.32 2.30 8.93
N GLY A 138 8.00 2.82 7.91
CA GLY A 138 9.46 2.91 7.84
C GLY A 138 10.19 1.58 7.58
N GLU A 139 9.47 0.47 7.39
CA GLU A 139 10.06 -0.86 7.13
C GLU A 139 9.90 -1.22 5.64
N PRO A 140 10.98 -1.66 4.95
CA PRO A 140 10.88 -2.27 3.62
C PRO A 140 10.23 -3.65 3.71
N ILE A 141 9.22 -3.89 2.88
CA ILE A 141 8.35 -5.07 2.94
C ILE A 141 8.20 -5.67 1.55
N PHE A 142 8.59 -6.94 1.43
CA PHE A 142 8.28 -7.77 0.28
C PHE A 142 6.85 -8.26 0.39
N VAL A 143 6.04 -7.95 -0.61
CA VAL A 143 4.61 -8.27 -0.58
C VAL A 143 4.31 -9.36 -1.59
N VAL A 144 3.54 -10.37 -1.18
CA VAL A 144 3.11 -11.47 -2.03
C VAL A 144 1.60 -11.48 -2.15
N CYS A 145 1.10 -11.61 -3.38
CA CYS A 145 -0.32 -11.79 -3.65
C CYS A 145 -0.64 -13.24 -4.05
N ASN A 146 -1.71 -13.79 -3.47
CA ASN A 146 -2.31 -15.05 -3.85
C ASN A 146 -3.81 -14.86 -4.11
N THR A 147 -4.33 -15.48 -5.16
CA THR A 147 -5.73 -15.28 -5.57
C THR A 147 -6.43 -16.59 -5.92
N PRO A 148 -7.77 -16.64 -5.80
CA PRO A 148 -8.57 -17.73 -6.35
C PRO A 148 -8.46 -17.89 -7.87
N ALA A 149 -8.09 -16.84 -8.60
CA ALA A 149 -8.01 -16.81 -10.06
C ALA A 149 -6.72 -17.41 -10.64
N HIS A 150 -5.71 -17.72 -9.81
CA HIS A 150 -4.52 -18.45 -10.27
C HIS A 150 -4.85 -19.94 -10.43
N GLU A 151 -4.72 -20.47 -11.64
CA GLU A 151 -5.02 -21.87 -11.95
C GLU A 151 -3.76 -22.67 -12.30
N ILE A 152 -2.90 -22.14 -13.18
CA ILE A 152 -1.71 -22.86 -13.65
C ILE A 152 -0.51 -22.66 -12.72
N ARG A 153 -0.37 -21.49 -12.12
CA ARG A 153 0.60 -21.14 -11.08
C ARG A 153 -0.01 -21.39 -9.71
N ARG A 154 -0.16 -22.68 -9.39
CA ARG A 154 -0.77 -23.16 -8.15
C ARG A 154 -0.09 -22.61 -6.89
N SER A 155 1.20 -22.29 -6.95
CA SER A 155 1.96 -21.65 -5.88
C SER A 155 1.47 -20.24 -5.52
N ARG A 156 0.71 -19.60 -6.40
CA ARG A 156 0.02 -18.31 -6.20
C ARG A 156 -1.49 -18.46 -6.03
N ARG A 157 -2.02 -19.68 -6.06
CA ARG A 157 -3.43 -19.95 -5.78
C ARG A 157 -3.68 -19.89 -4.28
N ALA A 158 -4.83 -19.35 -3.90
CA ALA A 158 -5.39 -19.43 -2.54
C ALA A 158 -6.90 -19.63 -2.62
N ASN A 159 -7.53 -20.07 -1.53
CA ASN A 159 -8.97 -20.27 -1.48
C ASN A 159 -9.72 -18.93 -1.44
N THR A 160 -9.19 -17.96 -0.71
CA THR A 160 -9.62 -16.56 -0.78
C THR A 160 -8.51 -15.61 -1.25
N TYR A 161 -8.83 -14.33 -1.42
CA TYR A 161 -7.85 -13.30 -1.71
C TYR A 161 -6.91 -13.10 -0.52
N MET A 162 -5.60 -13.29 -0.74
CA MET A 162 -4.60 -13.30 0.32
C MET A 162 -3.40 -12.42 -0.04
N ILE A 163 -2.97 -11.58 0.90
CA ILE A 163 -1.76 -10.78 0.79
C ILE A 163 -0.82 -11.13 1.95
N THR A 164 0.44 -11.40 1.66
CA THR A 164 1.46 -11.65 2.68
C THR A 164 2.48 -10.53 2.69
N PHE A 165 2.70 -9.93 3.86
CA PHE A 165 3.67 -8.87 4.11
C PHE A 165 4.86 -9.45 4.87
N GLN A 166 6.03 -9.46 4.22
CA GLN A 166 7.26 -9.98 4.82
C GLN A 166 8.33 -8.88 4.88
N PRO A 167 8.78 -8.46 6.08
CA PRO A 167 9.85 -7.49 6.20
C PRO A 167 11.13 -7.98 5.50
N ARG A 168 11.81 -7.07 4.81
CA ARG A 168 12.95 -7.41 3.94
C ARG A 168 14.07 -8.13 4.69
N TRP A 169 14.31 -7.75 5.94
CA TRP A 169 15.34 -8.36 6.78
C TRP A 169 15.14 -9.85 7.07
N VAL A 170 13.94 -10.39 6.86
CA VAL A 170 13.67 -11.83 6.96
C VAL A 170 14.53 -12.60 5.94
N PHE A 171 14.78 -12.00 4.78
CA PHE A 171 15.64 -12.59 3.75
C PHE A 171 17.12 -12.63 4.12
N ASP A 172 17.59 -11.70 4.96
CA ASP A 172 18.95 -11.72 5.49
C ASP A 172 19.13 -12.91 6.42
N SER A 173 18.11 -13.21 7.22
CA SER A 173 18.08 -14.37 8.14
C SER A 173 18.09 -15.71 7.39
N ILE A 174 17.60 -15.71 6.15
CA ILE A 174 17.64 -16.85 5.23
C ILE A 174 19.02 -17.00 4.57
N GLY A 175 19.84 -15.94 4.61
CA GLY A 175 21.19 -15.92 4.04
C GLY A 175 21.19 -15.85 2.52
N LEU A 176 20.24 -15.14 1.91
CA LEU A 176 20.29 -14.85 0.47
C LEU A 176 21.62 -14.17 0.12
N GLY A 177 22.29 -14.63 -0.93
CA GLY A 177 23.66 -14.20 -1.28
C GLY A 177 24.79 -14.98 -0.60
N THR A 178 24.44 -16.02 0.18
CA THR A 178 25.41 -17.00 0.71
C THR A 178 25.24 -18.37 0.01
N PRO A 179 26.25 -19.26 0.05
CA PRO A 179 26.11 -20.62 -0.51
C PRO A 179 24.94 -21.43 0.06
N LYS A 180 24.51 -21.11 1.29
CA LYS A 180 23.32 -21.72 1.91
C LYS A 180 22.04 -21.16 1.31
N GLY A 181 21.95 -19.84 1.15
CA GLY A 181 20.81 -19.18 0.49
C GLY A 181 20.65 -19.60 -0.97
N ASP A 182 21.75 -19.76 -1.71
CA ASP A 182 21.72 -20.22 -3.10
C ASP A 182 21.13 -21.63 -3.21
N LYS A 183 21.53 -22.56 -2.33
CA LYS A 183 20.94 -23.90 -2.25
C LYS A 183 19.45 -23.85 -1.93
N SER A 184 19.03 -22.98 -1.00
CA SER A 184 17.61 -22.80 -0.69
C SER A 184 16.83 -22.26 -1.89
N LYS A 185 17.41 -21.33 -2.65
CA LYS A 185 16.79 -20.77 -3.86
C LYS A 185 16.64 -21.84 -4.95
N ASP A 186 17.67 -22.64 -5.19
CA ASP A 186 17.62 -23.74 -6.16
C ASP A 186 16.57 -24.78 -5.77
N LEU A 187 16.48 -25.10 -4.48
CA LEU A 187 15.46 -25.99 -3.95
C LEU A 187 14.04 -25.42 -4.17
N VAL A 188 13.80 -24.14 -3.83
CA VAL A 188 12.50 -23.49 -4.07
C VAL A 188 12.15 -23.50 -5.56
N ARG A 189 13.11 -23.19 -6.46
CA ARG A 189 12.88 -23.26 -7.91
C ARG A 189 12.54 -24.67 -8.39
N SER A 190 13.18 -25.69 -7.82
CA SER A 190 12.88 -27.09 -8.13
C SER A 190 11.48 -27.51 -7.65
N LEU A 191 11.02 -26.99 -6.50
CA LEU A 191 9.68 -27.24 -5.98
C LEU A 191 8.63 -26.53 -6.83
N LEU A 192 8.86 -25.26 -7.22
CA LEU A 192 7.97 -24.52 -8.12
C LEU A 192 7.72 -25.28 -9.42
N ARG A 193 8.77 -25.83 -10.06
CA ARG A 193 8.64 -26.64 -11.29
C ARG A 193 7.79 -27.91 -11.13
N GLN A 194 7.72 -28.46 -9.92
CA GLN A 194 6.93 -29.65 -9.62
C GLN A 194 5.49 -29.29 -9.19
N TYR A 195 5.33 -28.14 -8.56
CA TYR A 195 4.07 -27.69 -7.98
C TYR A 195 3.18 -26.98 -9.01
N ASP A 196 3.78 -26.12 -9.83
CA ASP A 196 3.08 -25.34 -10.85
C ASP A 196 2.97 -26.10 -12.17
N ALA A 197 1.91 -25.82 -12.93
CA ALA A 197 1.71 -26.32 -14.29
C ALA A 197 2.38 -25.43 -15.37
N ILE A 198 3.17 -24.45 -14.93
CA ILE A 198 3.93 -23.50 -15.76
C ILE A 198 5.35 -23.37 -15.23
N ASP A 199 6.31 -23.07 -16.12
CA ASP A 199 7.68 -22.80 -15.72
C ASP A 199 7.76 -21.63 -14.71
N PRO A 200 8.79 -21.63 -13.82
CA PRO A 200 9.02 -20.55 -12.89
C PRO A 200 9.05 -19.19 -13.57
N PHE A 201 8.41 -18.20 -12.95
CA PHE A 201 8.30 -16.87 -13.51
C PHE A 201 9.68 -16.26 -13.81
N PRO A 202 9.93 -15.74 -15.03
CA PRO A 202 11.28 -15.39 -15.49
C PRO A 202 11.92 -14.24 -14.71
N HIS A 203 11.13 -13.38 -14.07
CA HIS A 203 11.61 -12.23 -13.30
C HIS A 203 11.83 -12.53 -11.81
N LEU A 204 11.82 -13.80 -11.39
CA LEU A 204 12.23 -14.21 -10.05
C LEU A 204 13.74 -14.05 -9.84
N GLY A 205 14.15 -12.88 -9.34
CA GLY A 205 15.55 -12.45 -9.31
C GLY A 205 16.20 -12.42 -7.93
N ILE A 206 17.12 -11.48 -7.74
CA ILE A 206 17.81 -11.19 -6.49
C ILE A 206 17.76 -9.68 -6.32
N TYR A 207 17.25 -9.24 -5.17
CA TYR A 207 17.23 -7.84 -4.76
C TYR A 207 18.56 -7.12 -5.03
N GLY A 208 18.50 -5.90 -5.56
CA GLY A 208 19.68 -5.10 -5.88
C GLY A 208 20.43 -5.51 -7.16
N SER A 209 20.07 -6.62 -7.82
CA SER A 209 20.69 -6.97 -9.10
C SER A 209 20.28 -5.99 -10.20
N PRO A 210 21.19 -5.51 -11.08
CA PRO A 210 20.91 -4.44 -12.03
C PRO A 210 19.67 -4.63 -12.93
N ASN A 211 19.38 -5.89 -13.29
CA ASN A 211 18.26 -6.26 -14.16
C ASN A 211 17.03 -6.77 -13.38
N ASN A 212 17.07 -6.74 -12.05
CA ASN A 212 15.97 -7.17 -11.20
C ASN A 212 15.08 -5.99 -10.84
N ARG A 213 13.77 -6.24 -10.76
CA ARG A 213 12.78 -5.29 -10.26
C ARG A 213 11.92 -6.04 -9.27
N GLU A 214 11.93 -5.61 -8.01
CA GLU A 214 11.19 -6.32 -6.96
C GLU A 214 9.69 -6.32 -7.21
N TRP A 215 9.13 -5.20 -7.68
CA TRP A 215 7.69 -5.08 -7.95
C TRP A 215 7.15 -6.12 -8.95
N LEU A 216 7.97 -6.63 -9.87
CA LEU A 216 7.57 -7.72 -10.79
C LEU A 216 7.27 -9.02 -10.05
N GLN A 217 7.83 -9.20 -8.86
CA GLN A 217 7.71 -10.42 -8.05
C GLN A 217 6.54 -10.37 -7.06
N TYR A 218 5.92 -9.20 -6.88
CA TYR A 218 4.87 -8.96 -5.89
C TYR A 218 3.53 -9.59 -6.31
N PHE A 219 3.08 -9.21 -7.51
CA PHE A 219 1.96 -9.85 -8.19
C PHE A 219 2.48 -10.58 -9.42
N ILE A 220 2.54 -11.91 -9.34
CA ILE A 220 2.98 -12.74 -10.47
C ILE A 220 1.74 -13.17 -11.25
N PRO A 221 1.62 -12.84 -12.55
CA PRO A 221 0.47 -13.26 -13.35
C PRO A 221 0.49 -14.78 -13.57
N ASP A 222 -0.65 -15.33 -13.99
CA ASP A 222 -0.80 -16.74 -14.34
C ASP A 222 -0.34 -17.03 -15.78
N THR A 223 0.77 -16.38 -16.16
CA THR A 223 1.47 -16.44 -17.43
C THR A 223 2.94 -16.04 -17.18
N ASN A 224 3.84 -16.31 -18.12
CA ASN A 224 5.23 -15.86 -18.09
C ASN A 224 5.47 -14.64 -19.01
N GLU A 225 4.43 -14.14 -19.67
CA GLU A 225 4.49 -12.95 -20.50
C GLU A 225 4.41 -11.70 -19.62
N VAL A 226 5.40 -10.82 -19.77
CA VAL A 226 5.42 -9.48 -19.18
C VAL A 226 5.69 -8.50 -20.30
N SER A 227 4.93 -7.40 -20.34
CA SER A 227 5.16 -6.36 -21.35
C SER A 227 6.58 -5.81 -21.24
N ALA A 228 7.26 -5.66 -22.38
CA ALA A 228 8.58 -5.02 -22.45
C ALA A 228 8.54 -3.54 -21.99
N THR A 229 7.35 -2.93 -21.98
CA THR A 229 7.10 -1.56 -21.52
C THR A 229 6.42 -1.52 -20.14
N ALA A 230 6.37 -2.64 -19.41
CA ALA A 230 5.74 -2.69 -18.11
C ALA A 230 6.38 -1.68 -17.15
N GLN A 231 5.55 -0.80 -16.60
CA GLN A 231 5.92 0.15 -15.55
C GLN A 231 5.44 -0.38 -14.20
N CYS A 232 6.06 0.10 -13.11
CA CYS A 232 5.65 -0.28 -11.77
C CYS A 232 4.22 0.23 -11.49
N PRO A 233 3.22 -0.64 -11.27
CA PRO A 233 1.84 -0.19 -11.12
C PRO A 233 1.64 0.67 -9.87
N PHE A 234 2.39 0.42 -8.80
CA PHE A 234 2.39 1.29 -7.61
C PHE A 234 2.74 2.74 -7.95
N HIS A 235 3.82 2.97 -8.69
CA HIS A 235 4.21 4.33 -9.07
C HIS A 235 3.29 4.95 -10.10
N HIS A 236 2.77 4.16 -11.04
CA HIS A 236 1.80 4.64 -12.02
C HIS A 236 0.51 5.08 -11.33
N MET A 237 -0.01 4.27 -10.39
CA MET A 237 -1.18 4.61 -9.59
C MET A 237 -0.93 5.80 -8.68
N ARG A 238 0.24 5.88 -8.02
CA ARG A 238 0.61 7.04 -7.20
C ARG A 238 0.72 8.31 -8.04
N ARG A 239 1.32 8.26 -9.23
CA ARG A 239 1.34 9.41 -10.16
C ARG A 239 -0.05 9.81 -10.60
N ASN A 240 -0.91 8.83 -10.90
CA ASN A 240 -2.29 9.12 -11.31
C ASN A 240 -3.11 9.72 -10.16
N SER A 241 -2.99 9.19 -8.93
CA SER A 241 -3.63 9.76 -7.74
C SER A 241 -3.11 11.15 -7.41
N MET A 242 -1.83 11.40 -7.66
CA MET A 242 -1.20 12.73 -7.56
C MET A 242 -1.48 13.64 -8.77
N SER A 243 -2.14 13.14 -9.83
CA SER A 243 -2.49 13.92 -11.03
C SER A 243 -3.96 14.36 -11.08
N SER A 244 -4.81 13.79 -10.22
CA SER A 244 -6.21 14.18 -10.03
C SER A 244 -6.36 15.10 -8.82
N VAL A 245 -7.39 15.95 -8.83
CA VAL A 245 -7.68 16.81 -7.68
C VAL A 245 -8.22 15.96 -6.54
N GLN A 246 -7.62 16.06 -5.35
CA GLN A 246 -8.13 15.36 -4.17
C GLN A 246 -8.85 16.32 -3.24
N TYR A 247 -10.00 15.89 -2.75
CA TYR A 247 -10.77 16.57 -1.70
C TYR A 247 -10.67 15.76 -0.42
N ILE A 248 -10.29 16.41 0.68
CA ILE A 248 -10.23 15.80 2.01
C ILE A 248 -11.16 16.60 2.92
N GLN A 249 -12.19 15.93 3.44
CA GLN A 249 -13.08 16.53 4.42
C GLN A 249 -12.34 16.67 5.76
N GLY A 250 -12.44 17.84 6.40
CA GLY A 250 -11.81 18.10 7.69
C GLY A 250 -12.77 18.70 8.72
N SER A 251 -12.25 18.89 9.93
CA SER A 251 -12.92 19.63 11.00
C SER A 251 -12.43 21.08 11.02
N ASP A 252 -13.27 21.99 11.52
CA ASP A 252 -12.92 23.40 11.71
C ASP A 252 -11.51 23.59 12.30
N VAL A 253 -10.76 24.53 11.72
CA VAL A 253 -9.41 24.90 12.15
C VAL A 253 -9.33 26.41 12.36
N THR A 254 -8.52 26.82 13.34
CA THR A 254 -8.11 28.21 13.48
C THR A 254 -7.04 28.58 12.45
N LEU A 255 -6.83 29.87 12.20
CA LEU A 255 -5.74 30.34 11.33
C LEU A 255 -4.36 29.89 11.84
N GLU A 256 -4.14 29.89 13.16
CA GLU A 256 -2.89 29.46 13.76
C GLU A 256 -2.63 27.97 13.53
N GLU A 257 -3.63 27.12 13.79
CA GLU A 257 -3.55 25.68 13.50
C GLU A 257 -3.32 25.42 12.02
N ALA A 258 -4.05 26.11 11.14
CA ALA A 258 -3.90 25.95 9.69
C ALA A 258 -2.49 26.33 9.20
N VAL A 259 -1.92 27.43 9.72
CA VAL A 259 -0.53 27.82 9.44
C VAL A 259 0.42 26.75 9.93
N MET A 260 0.30 26.28 11.17
CA MET A 260 1.23 25.29 11.71
C MET A 260 1.14 23.93 11.01
N GLN A 261 -0.05 23.56 10.54
CA GLN A 261 -0.26 22.32 9.78
C GLN A 261 0.39 22.36 8.39
N LEU A 262 0.39 23.53 7.73
CA LEU A 262 0.83 23.66 6.34
C LEU A 262 2.22 24.29 6.18
N LEU A 263 2.76 24.98 7.19
CA LEU A 263 4.05 25.65 7.09
C LEU A 263 5.20 24.64 6.97
N PRO A 264 6.06 24.74 5.95
CA PRO A 264 7.25 23.90 5.86
C PRO A 264 8.30 24.29 6.91
N VAL A 265 9.18 23.34 7.26
CA VAL A 265 10.33 23.57 8.16
C VAL A 265 11.17 24.78 7.73
N THR A 266 11.27 25.00 6.42
CA THR A 266 11.83 26.23 5.85
C THR A 266 11.00 26.61 4.62
N GLY A 267 10.38 27.78 4.65
CA GLY A 267 9.58 28.29 3.54
C GLY A 267 8.45 29.19 4.01
N SER A 268 7.35 29.18 3.26
CA SER A 268 6.19 30.03 3.51
C SER A 268 4.90 29.35 3.07
N VAL A 269 3.80 29.86 3.59
CA VAL A 269 2.43 29.59 3.15
C VAL A 269 1.79 30.92 2.78
N GLU A 270 0.81 30.90 1.88
CA GLU A 270 0.02 32.07 1.50
C GLU A 270 -1.33 32.05 2.22
N VAL A 271 -1.69 33.16 2.88
CA VAL A 271 -3.02 33.32 3.47
C VAL A 271 -3.83 34.22 2.55
N GLN A 272 -4.92 33.69 2.02
CA GLN A 272 -5.78 34.39 1.08
C GLN A 272 -7.15 34.66 1.67
N ARG A 273 -7.65 35.89 1.45
CA ARG A 273 -9.00 36.31 1.82
C ARG A 273 -9.73 36.76 0.58
N ASP A 274 -10.76 36.01 0.24
CA ASP A 274 -11.67 36.33 -0.83
C ASP A 274 -12.93 37.01 -0.29
N THR A 275 -13.30 38.13 -0.90
CA THR A 275 -14.56 38.82 -0.59
C THR A 275 -15.75 37.99 -1.08
N PRO A 276 -16.98 38.25 -0.59
CA PRO A 276 -18.19 37.61 -1.09
C PRO A 276 -18.25 37.55 -2.62
N PHE A 277 -18.55 36.36 -3.16
CA PHE A 277 -18.67 36.09 -4.59
C PHE A 277 -17.42 36.41 -5.42
N ARG A 278 -16.25 36.55 -4.81
CA ARG A 278 -14.98 36.72 -5.53
C ARG A 278 -14.76 35.51 -6.42
N GLU A 279 -14.46 35.76 -7.69
CA GLU A 279 -14.13 34.74 -8.67
C GLU A 279 -12.65 34.83 -9.05
N HIS A 280 -11.99 33.67 -9.08
CA HIS A 280 -10.70 33.49 -9.72
C HIS A 280 -10.91 32.74 -11.02
N LYS A 281 -10.56 33.38 -12.14
CA LYS A 281 -10.77 32.83 -13.48
C LYS A 281 -9.93 31.59 -13.69
N SER A 282 -10.32 30.76 -14.65
CA SER A 282 -9.58 29.54 -15.01
C SER A 282 -8.10 29.81 -15.29
N HIS A 283 -7.22 29.08 -14.61
CA HIS A 283 -5.76 29.18 -14.72
C HIS A 283 -5.08 27.87 -14.28
N THR A 284 -3.75 27.85 -14.35
CA THR A 284 -2.88 26.76 -13.90
C THR A 284 -1.64 27.32 -13.21
N HIS A 285 -1.03 26.50 -12.35
CA HIS A 285 0.23 26.81 -11.66
C HIS A 285 1.21 25.64 -11.84
N PRO A 286 2.53 25.88 -11.93
CA PRO A 286 3.51 24.81 -12.19
C PRO A 286 3.89 24.00 -10.94
N THR A 287 3.27 24.30 -9.80
CA THR A 287 3.53 23.71 -8.48
C THR A 287 2.29 23.00 -7.99
N ASP A 288 2.50 21.90 -7.25
CA ASP A 288 1.44 21.26 -6.47
C ASP A 288 1.03 22.19 -5.34
N GLU A 289 -0.27 22.25 -5.04
CA GLU A 289 -0.81 23.13 -4.01
C GLU A 289 -1.73 22.38 -3.05
N THR A 290 -1.64 22.69 -1.77
CA THR A 290 -2.62 22.30 -0.77
C THR A 290 -3.36 23.53 -0.28
N LEU A 291 -4.67 23.55 -0.45
CA LEU A 291 -5.54 24.59 0.09
C LEU A 291 -6.26 24.05 1.32
N LEU A 292 -6.31 24.83 2.41
CA LEU A 292 -7.08 24.52 3.61
C LEU A 292 -8.02 25.67 3.94
N ILE A 293 -9.32 25.39 4.02
CA ILE A 293 -10.35 26.39 4.28
C ILE A 293 -10.44 26.65 5.78
N ILE A 294 -10.37 27.92 6.17
CA ILE A 294 -10.36 28.34 7.58
C ILE A 294 -11.74 28.90 7.99
N SER A 295 -12.39 29.67 7.10
CA SER A 295 -13.73 30.21 7.36
C SER A 295 -14.46 30.57 6.08
N GLY A 296 -15.78 30.54 6.11
CA GLY A 296 -16.62 30.76 4.93
C GLY A 296 -16.64 29.51 4.05
N ASP A 297 -16.93 29.69 2.77
CA ASP A 297 -17.08 28.59 1.82
C ASP A 297 -16.59 28.98 0.43
N ILE A 298 -16.11 28.02 -0.35
CA ILE A 298 -15.59 28.22 -1.71
C ILE A 298 -15.93 27.03 -2.60
N THR A 299 -16.34 27.31 -3.83
CA THR A 299 -16.51 26.27 -4.85
C THR A 299 -15.34 26.31 -5.83
N PHE A 300 -14.66 25.18 -5.99
CA PHE A 300 -13.66 24.95 -7.03
C PHE A 300 -14.30 24.25 -8.24
N TYR A 301 -13.87 24.65 -9.42
CA TYR A 301 -14.29 24.08 -10.69
C TYR A 301 -13.05 23.56 -11.40
N THR A 302 -13.06 22.28 -11.72
CA THR A 302 -11.98 21.55 -12.39
C THR A 302 -12.54 20.81 -13.61
N GLU A 303 -11.70 20.21 -14.44
CA GLU A 303 -12.17 19.33 -15.52
C GLU A 303 -12.91 18.08 -14.99
N GLU A 304 -12.60 17.67 -13.75
CA GLU A 304 -13.17 16.50 -13.09
C GLU A 304 -14.54 16.78 -12.45
N GLY A 305 -14.87 18.05 -12.22
CA GLY A 305 -16.16 18.47 -11.65
C GLY A 305 -16.06 19.67 -10.71
N GLU A 306 -17.13 19.87 -9.95
CA GLU A 306 -17.27 20.93 -8.96
C GLU A 306 -17.00 20.39 -7.55
N LEU A 307 -16.18 21.10 -6.78
CA LEU A 307 -15.85 20.78 -5.39
C LEU A 307 -16.29 21.92 -4.48
N TYR A 308 -17.25 21.66 -3.60
CA TYR A 308 -17.70 22.62 -2.59
C TYR A 308 -16.96 22.38 -1.28
N CYS A 309 -16.30 23.42 -0.77
CA CYS A 309 -15.42 23.31 0.39
C CYS A 309 -15.86 24.26 1.51
N THR A 310 -15.81 23.76 2.73
CA THR A 310 -16.19 24.40 3.98
C THR A 310 -15.03 24.39 5.00
N PRO A 311 -15.13 25.09 6.14
CA PRO A 311 -14.01 25.16 7.08
C PRO A 311 -13.51 23.77 7.52
N GLY A 312 -12.18 23.61 7.54
CA GLY A 312 -11.52 22.33 7.79
C GLY A 312 -11.19 21.54 6.52
N ASP A 313 -11.93 21.73 5.43
CA ASP A 313 -11.72 20.98 4.20
C ASP A 313 -10.40 21.35 3.52
N ARG A 314 -9.79 20.35 2.87
CA ARG A 314 -8.57 20.51 2.07
C ARG A 314 -8.78 20.12 0.63
N ILE A 315 -8.07 20.82 -0.24
CA ILE A 315 -7.94 20.49 -1.66
C ILE A 315 -6.46 20.27 -1.96
N LEU A 316 -6.10 19.11 -2.47
CA LEU A 316 -4.78 18.86 -3.04
C LEU A 316 -4.92 19.01 -4.54
N LEU A 317 -4.28 20.06 -5.06
CA LEU A 317 -4.37 20.51 -6.42
C LEU A 317 -3.04 20.25 -7.14
N PRO A 318 -2.99 19.25 -8.05
CA PRO A 318 -1.77 18.94 -8.78
C PRO A 318 -1.29 20.08 -9.65
N ALA A 319 0.03 20.16 -9.83
CA ALA A 319 0.67 21.08 -10.75
C ALA A 319 0.05 20.96 -12.16
N ASN A 320 -0.17 22.11 -12.75
CA ASN A 320 -0.76 22.32 -14.08
C ASN A 320 -2.23 21.93 -14.20
N THR A 321 -2.92 21.62 -13.09
CA THR A 321 -4.37 21.41 -13.10
C THR A 321 -5.10 22.69 -13.50
N VAL A 322 -5.92 22.62 -14.54
CA VAL A 322 -6.81 23.72 -14.95
C VAL A 322 -7.94 23.84 -13.94
N HIS A 323 -8.01 24.97 -13.25
CA HIS A 323 -9.02 25.18 -12.23
C HIS A 323 -9.46 26.65 -12.15
N SER A 324 -10.64 26.86 -11.59
CA SER A 324 -11.17 28.18 -11.21
C SER A 324 -11.91 28.06 -9.88
N SER A 325 -12.16 29.18 -9.20
CA SER A 325 -12.86 29.16 -7.93
C SER A 325 -13.78 30.35 -7.74
N LYS A 326 -14.78 30.17 -6.87
CA LYS A 326 -15.73 31.20 -6.49
C LYS A 326 -16.04 31.13 -5.00
N ALA A 327 -15.77 32.21 -4.29
CA ALA A 327 -16.12 32.34 -2.88
C ALA A 327 -17.64 32.45 -2.69
N GLY A 328 -18.13 31.92 -1.56
CA GLY A 328 -19.53 31.98 -1.15
C GLY A 328 -20.02 33.39 -0.77
N GLU A 329 -21.25 33.46 -0.26
CA GLU A 329 -21.89 34.73 0.11
C GLU A 329 -21.22 35.45 1.28
N ASN A 330 -20.52 34.71 2.14
CA ASN A 330 -19.80 35.25 3.29
C ASN A 330 -18.31 35.51 2.98
N GLY A 331 -17.87 35.27 1.74
CA GLY A 331 -16.45 35.23 1.37
C GLY A 331 -15.75 33.99 1.94
N THR A 332 -14.44 33.96 1.83
CA THR A 332 -13.62 32.81 2.27
C THR A 332 -12.28 33.29 2.81
N LEU A 333 -11.81 32.67 3.88
CA LEU A 333 -10.42 32.73 4.34
C LEU A 333 -9.84 31.34 4.22
N TYR A 334 -8.69 31.22 3.55
CA TYR A 334 -8.01 29.96 3.35
C TYR A 334 -6.50 30.17 3.28
N ILE A 335 -5.77 29.07 3.42
CA ILE A 335 -4.32 29.05 3.36
C ILE A 335 -3.87 28.12 2.24
N ILE A 336 -2.76 28.46 1.57
CA ILE A 336 -2.18 27.71 0.46
C ILE A 336 -0.74 27.35 0.82
N ALA A 337 -0.42 26.06 0.75
CA ALA A 337 0.94 25.56 0.71
C ALA A 337 1.31 25.21 -0.74
N LEU A 338 2.53 25.56 -1.16
CA LEU A 338 3.06 25.20 -2.49
C LEU A 338 3.72 23.81 -2.47
N GLU A 339 3.07 22.87 -1.78
CA GLU A 339 3.41 21.45 -1.68
C GLU A 339 2.14 20.65 -1.34
N PHE A 340 2.15 19.34 -1.58
CA PHE A 340 1.11 18.44 -1.07
C PHE A 340 1.31 18.17 0.43
N VAL A 341 0.25 18.44 1.20
CA VAL A 341 0.20 18.21 2.64
C VAL A 341 -1.08 17.42 2.93
N GLU A 342 -1.00 16.10 2.73
CA GLU A 342 -2.11 15.16 2.93
C GLU A 342 -2.56 15.10 4.40
N GLN A 343 -1.64 15.20 5.35
CA GLN A 343 -1.92 15.11 6.78
C GLN A 343 -1.36 16.30 7.58
N PRO A 344 -1.95 16.65 8.74
CA PRO A 344 -1.37 17.61 9.68
C PRO A 344 0.05 17.20 10.06
N LYS A 345 1.03 18.11 9.94
CA LYS A 345 2.36 17.89 10.51
C LYS A 345 2.24 17.86 12.04
N GLU A 346 2.68 16.78 12.69
CA GLU A 346 2.76 16.73 14.16
C GLU A 346 3.65 17.88 14.66
N GLU A 347 3.27 18.50 15.78
CA GLU A 347 4.09 19.54 16.42
C GLU A 347 5.49 18.96 16.70
N VAL A 348 6.47 19.39 15.91
CA VAL A 348 7.88 19.22 16.27
C VAL A 348 8.13 20.18 17.44
N LEU A 349 7.82 19.72 18.65
CA LEU A 349 8.23 20.37 19.88
C LEU A 349 9.77 20.46 19.86
N ALA A 350 10.27 21.66 19.59
CA ALA A 350 11.69 22.01 19.66
C ALA A 350 12.19 22.03 21.11
#